data_AF-G9N0S0-F1
#
_entry.id   AF-G9N0S0-F1
#
_cell.length_a   1.000
_cell.length_b   1.000
_cell.length_c   1.000
_cell.angle_alpha   90.00
_cell.angle_beta   90.00
_cell.angle_gamma   90.00
#
_symmetry.space_group_name_H-M   'P 1'
#
loop_
_entity.id
_entity.type
_entity.pdbx_description
1 polymer ?
#
loop_
_entity_poly.entity_id
_entity_poly.type
_entity_poly.pdbx_seq_one_letter_code
_entity_poly.pdbx_strand_id
1 'polypeptide(L)'
;MDLFDVVVIGGGPVGLATAYEIAKTNSKVIVLEQNNFFNQAGSSNDLARMYTEEFMADLAVEAMGYWDDLERDAGVSLRWMSGLLNFGDRDVGKDTPEGTLLGPIVHLNRLEMAYNILTAEEIQRRYPFKNLPDKWIGVFAPDNGIINVPLLLRSLLTLAKHYSAQARQHTEVKSIVPDDHDSSKWKVKAVSHGKDEVVFLTKKIVITAGAYVNHILQPSFGITLDLDIWEMVASYFNSNAGPNGTVFPSMWFQFAPDHEDRSRLFYGFPTVPWGPPNLVRIAIDAATRRIKDPDDRQTNVINPRDIQDTQNFVRDHVKGVDCTVPAYTLTCLQTNVFDNMFVLDFIPEEYLRGGRENSVVVFTAGWAMKFVPLLGKALAELALNGRSRYAMEEFSITRKNPATGKGIIQHSLGRFSAAQSSFSVDSQGRGSSLRGYSNT
;
A
#
# COMPACT_ATOMS: atom_id res chain seq x y z
N MET A 1 -32.99 -2.19 8.83
CA MET A 1 -31.55 -1.92 8.61
C MET A 1 -31.46 -0.58 7.91
N ASP A 2 -30.56 0.29 8.36
CA ASP A 2 -30.31 1.56 7.69
C ASP A 2 -29.70 1.33 6.31
N LEU A 3 -30.27 1.96 5.28
CA LEU A 3 -29.71 1.96 3.94
C LEU A 3 -28.62 3.04 3.84
N PHE A 4 -27.43 2.64 3.40
CA PHE A 4 -26.34 3.55 3.03
C PHE A 4 -26.38 3.85 1.54
N ASP A 5 -25.91 5.02 1.14
CA ASP A 5 -25.66 5.31 -0.26
C ASP A 5 -24.39 4.59 -0.73
N VAL A 6 -23.34 4.60 0.10
CA VAL A 6 -22.08 3.93 -0.18
C VAL A 6 -21.53 3.22 1.07
N VAL A 7 -21.04 1.99 0.91
CA VAL A 7 -20.20 1.31 1.91
C VAL A 7 -18.77 1.27 1.36
N VAL A 8 -17.81 1.76 2.15
CA VAL A 8 -16.38 1.69 1.84
C VAL A 8 -15.77 0.59 2.69
N ILE A 9 -15.08 -0.36 2.05
CA ILE A 9 -14.47 -1.52 2.70
C ILE A 9 -12.95 -1.33 2.70
N GLY A 10 -12.37 -1.25 3.90
CA GLY A 10 -10.97 -0.90 4.13
C GLY A 10 -10.84 0.54 4.65
N GLY A 11 -10.33 0.68 5.87
CA GLY A 11 -10.13 1.95 6.59
C GLY A 11 -8.73 2.53 6.48
N GLY A 12 -8.00 2.20 5.41
CA GLY A 12 -6.69 2.76 5.11
C GLY A 12 -6.76 4.17 4.50
N PRO A 13 -5.62 4.73 4.06
CA PRO A 13 -5.55 6.10 3.53
C PRO A 13 -6.54 6.36 2.38
N VAL A 14 -6.58 5.47 1.39
CA VAL A 14 -7.45 5.63 0.22
C VAL A 14 -8.92 5.45 0.58
N GLY A 15 -9.26 4.48 1.44
CA GLY A 15 -10.64 4.27 1.90
C GLY A 15 -11.17 5.45 2.72
N LEU A 16 -10.36 6.00 3.61
CA LEU A 16 -10.73 7.19 4.38
C LEU A 16 -10.83 8.45 3.50
N ALA A 17 -9.93 8.63 2.52
CA ALA A 17 -10.02 9.71 1.54
C ALA A 17 -11.28 9.60 0.67
N THR A 18 -11.64 8.38 0.26
CA THR A 18 -12.87 8.12 -0.49
C THR A 18 -14.11 8.45 0.34
N ALA A 19 -14.15 8.00 1.60
CA ALA A 19 -15.26 8.29 2.49
C ALA A 19 -15.39 9.79 2.79
N TYR A 20 -14.26 10.49 2.92
CA TYR A 20 -14.22 11.94 3.05
C TYR A 20 -14.88 12.64 1.85
N GLU A 21 -14.45 12.32 0.63
CA GLU A 21 -15.00 12.94 -0.59
C GLU A 21 -16.49 12.60 -0.81
N ILE A 22 -16.92 11.37 -0.50
CA ILE A 22 -18.34 10.98 -0.57
C ILE A 22 -19.16 11.72 0.50
N ALA A 23 -18.64 11.88 1.71
CA ALA A 23 -19.38 12.52 2.79
C ALA A 23 -19.67 14.01 2.48
N LYS A 24 -18.76 14.70 1.77
CA LYS A 24 -18.96 16.08 1.31
C LYS A 24 -20.20 16.27 0.43
N THR A 25 -20.70 15.21 -0.21
CA THR A 25 -21.91 15.28 -1.04
C THR A 25 -23.21 15.04 -0.25
N ASN A 26 -23.14 15.00 1.08
CA ASN A 26 -24.23 14.62 2.00
C ASN A 26 -24.75 13.18 1.78
N SER A 27 -23.97 12.34 1.12
CA SER A 27 -24.30 10.93 0.94
C SER A 27 -24.07 10.15 2.24
N LYS A 28 -24.99 9.23 2.57
CA LYS A 28 -24.87 8.41 3.76
C LYS A 28 -23.82 7.32 3.53
N VAL A 29 -22.63 7.51 4.09
CA VAL A 29 -21.47 6.62 3.90
C VAL A 29 -21.03 5.96 5.21
N ILE A 30 -20.57 4.71 5.12
CA ILE A 30 -19.91 4.00 6.22
C ILE A 30 -18.61 3.34 5.77
N VAL A 31 -17.57 3.49 6.58
CA VAL A 31 -16.29 2.79 6.42
C VAL A 31 -16.27 1.56 7.32
N LEU A 32 -15.92 0.40 6.76
CA LEU A 32 -15.75 -0.86 7.49
C LEU A 32 -14.27 -1.27 7.46
N GLU A 33 -13.65 -1.33 8.64
CA GLU A 33 -12.25 -1.71 8.83
C GLU A 33 -12.18 -2.97 9.69
N GLN A 34 -11.49 -4.00 9.20
CA GLN A 34 -11.39 -5.29 9.88
C GLN A 34 -10.56 -5.23 11.18
N ASN A 35 -9.62 -4.29 11.28
CA ASN A 35 -8.76 -4.08 12.44
C ASN A 35 -9.12 -2.78 13.19
N ASN A 36 -8.22 -2.29 14.04
CA ASN A 36 -8.28 -0.92 14.54
C ASN A 36 -7.99 0.07 13.42
N PHE A 37 -8.61 1.25 13.43
CA PHE A 37 -8.09 2.35 12.61
C PHE A 37 -6.65 2.68 13.00
N PHE A 38 -5.87 3.17 12.03
CA PHE A 38 -4.48 3.59 12.24
C PHE A 38 -3.54 2.45 12.64
N ASN A 39 -3.90 1.22 12.29
CA ASN A 39 -3.04 0.07 12.50
C ASN A 39 -1.79 0.13 11.58
N GLN A 40 -0.76 -0.63 11.96
CA GLN A 40 0.50 -0.75 11.21
C GLN A 40 0.41 -1.81 10.08
N ALA A 41 -0.80 -2.24 9.69
CA ALA A 41 -0.93 -3.31 8.71
C ALA A 41 -0.71 -2.85 7.26
N GLY A 42 -0.71 -1.53 6.98
CA GLY A 42 -0.64 -0.99 5.61
C GLY A 42 0.41 0.10 5.35
N SER A 43 1.26 -0.18 4.36
CA SER A 43 1.97 0.70 3.39
C SER A 43 2.96 1.80 3.86
N SER A 44 3.84 2.21 2.93
CA SER A 44 4.97 3.15 3.08
C SER A 44 4.57 4.64 3.25
N ASN A 45 5.52 5.55 3.53
CA ASN A 45 5.25 6.95 3.97
C ASN A 45 5.62 8.01 2.90
N ASP A 46 5.71 7.61 1.64
CA ASP A 46 6.58 8.26 0.65
C ASP A 46 5.77 9.18 -0.29
N LEU A 47 6.30 10.37 -0.63
CA LEU A 47 5.70 11.33 -1.58
C LEU A 47 6.71 11.75 -2.66
N ALA A 48 6.90 10.88 -3.65
CA ALA A 48 7.83 11.05 -4.77
C ALA A 48 7.12 11.25 -6.14
N ARG A 49 7.42 12.31 -6.87
CA ARG A 49 6.80 12.71 -8.15
C ARG A 49 7.63 12.34 -9.38
N MET A 50 8.75 11.67 -9.19
CA MET A 50 9.64 11.26 -10.28
C MET A 50 9.17 9.92 -10.86
N TYR A 51 8.60 9.95 -12.07
CA TYR A 51 8.07 8.79 -12.78
C TYR A 51 8.70 8.65 -14.17
N THR A 52 8.84 7.41 -14.65
CA THR A 52 9.30 7.14 -16.02
C THR A 52 8.12 7.22 -17.01
N GLU A 53 6.92 6.87 -16.57
CA GLU A 53 5.68 6.88 -17.33
C GLU A 53 5.04 8.28 -17.34
N GLU A 54 4.68 8.77 -18.53
CA GLU A 54 4.15 10.12 -18.72
C GLU A 54 2.87 10.37 -17.92
N PHE A 55 1.89 9.46 -18.02
CA PHE A 55 0.61 9.60 -17.35
C PHE A 55 0.73 9.58 -15.82
N MET A 56 1.69 8.82 -15.27
CA MET A 56 1.95 8.80 -13.83
C MET A 56 2.60 10.11 -13.36
N ALA A 57 3.48 10.70 -14.18
CA ALA A 57 4.04 12.02 -13.90
C ALA A 57 2.94 13.10 -13.89
N ASP A 58 2.04 13.08 -14.87
CA ASP A 58 0.89 14.01 -14.93
C ASP A 58 -0.01 13.85 -13.71
N LEU A 59 -0.40 12.62 -13.35
CA LEU A 59 -1.19 12.34 -12.16
C LEU A 59 -0.47 12.80 -10.87
N ALA A 60 0.85 12.69 -10.79
CA ALA A 60 1.60 13.07 -9.61
C ALA A 60 1.62 14.59 -9.43
N VAL A 61 1.66 15.35 -10.53
CA VAL A 61 1.49 16.81 -10.52
C VAL A 61 0.05 17.17 -10.17
N GLU A 62 -0.95 16.52 -10.76
CA GLU A 62 -2.36 16.81 -10.43
C GLU A 62 -2.70 16.50 -8.96
N ALA A 63 -2.15 15.41 -8.40
CA ALA A 63 -2.35 15.02 -7.01
C ALA A 63 -1.98 16.13 -6.03
N MET A 64 -1.08 17.04 -6.41
CA MET A 64 -0.64 18.13 -5.56
C MET A 64 -1.72 19.13 -5.20
N GLY A 65 -2.55 19.52 -6.16
CA GLY A 65 -3.70 20.38 -5.87
C GLY A 65 -4.64 19.73 -4.86
N TYR A 66 -4.87 18.42 -4.97
CA TYR A 66 -5.71 17.69 -4.03
C TYR A 66 -5.09 17.54 -2.63
N TRP A 67 -3.77 17.46 -2.55
CA TRP A 67 -3.10 17.52 -1.26
C TRP A 67 -3.21 18.91 -0.62
N ASP A 68 -3.04 19.98 -1.39
CA ASP A 68 -3.18 21.35 -0.90
C ASP A 68 -4.61 21.60 -0.39
N ASP A 69 -5.61 21.07 -1.11
CA ASP A 69 -7.01 21.09 -0.71
C ASP A 69 -7.24 20.32 0.59
N LEU A 70 -6.70 19.11 0.71
CA LEU A 70 -6.83 18.30 1.91
C LEU A 70 -6.15 18.96 3.12
N GLU A 71 -4.97 19.55 2.98
CA GLU A 71 -4.27 20.25 4.06
C GLU A 71 -5.03 21.50 4.51
N ARG A 72 -5.64 22.22 3.56
CA ARG A 72 -6.52 23.37 3.87
C ARG A 72 -7.76 22.93 4.65
N ASP A 73 -8.40 21.85 4.22
CA ASP A 73 -9.59 21.31 4.89
C ASP A 73 -9.24 20.74 6.28
N ALA A 74 -8.06 20.10 6.42
CA ALA A 74 -7.55 19.59 7.69
C ALA A 74 -7.08 20.71 8.64
N GLY A 75 -6.77 21.90 8.12
CA GLY A 75 -6.22 23.03 8.88
C GLY A 75 -4.79 22.80 9.38
N VAL A 76 -4.08 21.80 8.87
CA VAL A 76 -2.71 21.43 9.26
C VAL A 76 -1.92 20.90 8.07
N SER A 77 -0.62 21.14 8.04
CA SER A 77 0.27 20.51 7.06
C SER A 77 0.39 19.01 7.34
N LEU A 78 0.12 18.20 6.32
CA LEU A 78 0.20 16.74 6.34
C LEU A 78 1.51 16.26 5.70
N ARG A 79 2.23 17.15 5.01
CA ARG A 79 3.47 16.84 4.29
C ARG A 79 4.61 17.75 4.72
N TRP A 80 5.82 17.20 4.60
CA TRP A 80 7.06 17.97 4.70
C TRP A 80 7.83 17.89 3.38
N MET A 81 7.84 19.00 2.65
CA MET A 81 8.43 19.11 1.31
C MET A 81 9.94 19.39 1.42
N SER A 82 10.72 18.35 1.73
CA SER A 82 12.18 18.42 1.88
C SER A 82 12.95 18.11 0.59
N GLY A 83 12.27 17.73 -0.48
CA GLY A 83 12.84 17.27 -1.74
C GLY A 83 13.10 15.75 -1.78
N LEU A 84 13.57 15.28 -2.93
CA LEU A 84 13.96 13.90 -3.20
C LEU A 84 15.28 13.91 -3.96
N LEU A 85 16.27 13.15 -3.47
CA LEU A 85 17.46 12.81 -4.22
C LEU A 85 17.35 11.39 -4.75
N ASN A 86 17.15 11.24 -6.06
CA ASN A 86 17.42 9.97 -6.74
C ASN A 86 18.89 9.98 -7.17
N PHE A 87 19.66 8.95 -6.86
CA PHE A 87 21.08 8.90 -7.24
C PHE A 87 21.56 7.48 -7.51
N GLY A 88 22.70 7.33 -8.17
CA GLY A 88 23.33 6.04 -8.37
C GLY A 88 23.90 5.85 -9.77
N ASP A 89 23.92 4.59 -10.19
CA ASP A 89 24.33 4.22 -11.53
C ASP A 89 23.26 4.65 -12.56
N ARG A 90 23.69 5.36 -13.59
CA ARG A 90 22.81 5.90 -14.64
C ARG A 90 22.25 4.83 -15.56
N ASP A 91 22.91 3.68 -15.64
CA ASP A 91 22.58 2.60 -16.56
C ASP A 91 21.64 1.56 -15.90
N VAL A 92 21.40 1.68 -14.59
CA VAL A 92 20.48 0.85 -13.82
C VAL A 92 19.05 1.39 -13.95
N GLY A 93 18.08 0.46 -14.05
CA GLY A 93 16.67 0.79 -13.82
C GLY A 93 15.65 0.23 -14.81
N LYS A 94 16.08 -0.28 -15.99
CA LYS A 94 15.12 -0.74 -17.02
C LYS A 94 14.16 -1.83 -16.53
N ASP A 95 14.60 -2.66 -15.60
CA ASP A 95 13.83 -3.78 -15.04
C ASP A 95 13.47 -3.58 -13.55
N THR A 96 13.65 -2.36 -13.02
CA THR A 96 13.33 -2.09 -11.60
C THR A 96 11.92 -1.56 -11.43
N PRO A 97 11.25 -1.80 -10.28
CA PRO A 97 9.92 -1.28 -10.01
C PRO A 97 9.80 0.26 -10.08
N GLU A 98 10.89 0.98 -9.81
CA GLU A 98 10.96 2.45 -9.79
C GLU A 98 11.46 3.04 -11.13
N GLY A 99 11.61 2.21 -12.16
CA GLY A 99 12.09 2.63 -13.47
C GLY A 99 13.55 3.07 -13.46
N THR A 100 13.91 4.09 -14.23
CA THR A 100 15.32 4.50 -14.40
C THR A 100 15.63 5.81 -13.70
N LEU A 101 16.87 5.95 -13.22
CA LEU A 101 17.35 7.18 -12.57
C LEU A 101 17.11 8.45 -13.41
N LEU A 102 17.33 8.37 -14.73
CA LEU A 102 17.22 9.51 -15.64
C LEU A 102 15.90 9.56 -16.42
N GLY A 103 15.11 8.49 -16.42
CA GLY A 103 13.82 8.42 -17.11
C GLY A 103 12.89 9.59 -16.80
N PRO A 104 12.75 10.01 -15.53
CA PRO A 104 11.90 11.13 -15.16
C PRO A 104 12.28 12.49 -15.78
N ILE A 105 13.52 12.69 -16.23
CA ILE A 105 14.01 14.00 -16.70
C ILE A 105 13.19 14.55 -17.88
N VAL A 106 12.75 13.69 -18.80
CA VAL A 106 11.93 14.15 -19.94
C VAL A 106 10.61 14.76 -19.46
N HIS A 107 9.98 14.16 -18.45
CA HIS A 107 8.73 14.64 -17.87
C HIS A 107 8.93 15.85 -16.99
N LEU A 108 10.02 15.88 -16.19
CA LEU A 108 10.38 17.07 -15.41
C LEU A 108 10.56 18.29 -16.32
N ASN A 109 11.21 18.15 -17.47
CA ASN A 109 11.35 19.23 -18.45
C ASN A 109 10.00 19.61 -19.08
N ARG A 110 9.19 18.63 -19.51
CA ARG A 110 7.86 18.87 -20.11
C ARG A 110 6.91 19.60 -19.15
N LEU A 111 6.96 19.25 -17.87
CA LEU A 111 6.12 19.79 -16.81
C LEU A 111 6.72 21.02 -16.14
N GLU A 112 7.86 21.53 -16.64
CA GLU A 112 8.59 22.69 -16.09
C GLU A 112 8.92 22.55 -14.59
N MET A 113 9.16 21.32 -14.13
CA MET A 113 9.49 21.01 -12.74
C MET A 113 10.97 21.26 -12.48
N ALA A 114 11.27 21.93 -11.37
CA ALA A 114 12.64 22.22 -10.99
C ALA A 114 13.40 20.94 -10.61
N TYR A 115 14.63 20.79 -11.09
CA TYR A 115 15.55 19.74 -10.64
C TYR A 115 17.01 20.17 -10.80
N ASN A 116 17.91 19.50 -10.10
CA ASN A 116 19.35 19.69 -10.20
C ASN A 116 20.03 18.34 -10.44
N ILE A 117 20.92 18.29 -11.43
CA ILE A 117 21.84 17.17 -11.58
C ILE A 117 23.03 17.39 -10.64
N LEU A 118 23.40 16.34 -9.90
CA LEU A 118 24.50 16.36 -8.95
C LEU A 118 25.53 15.29 -9.30
N THR A 119 26.82 15.57 -9.10
CA THR A 119 27.88 14.54 -9.15
C THR A 119 27.96 13.77 -7.84
N ALA A 120 28.62 12.61 -7.84
CA ALA A 120 28.93 11.85 -6.62
C ALA A 120 29.65 12.69 -5.55
N GLU A 121 30.57 13.58 -5.95
CA GLU A 121 31.26 14.49 -5.04
C GLU A 121 30.29 15.50 -4.40
N GLU A 122 29.41 16.11 -5.19
CA GLU A 122 28.42 17.05 -4.68
C GLU A 122 27.42 16.38 -3.75
N ILE A 123 27.02 15.15 -4.05
CA ILE A 123 26.16 14.35 -3.18
C ILE A 123 26.86 14.09 -1.84
N GLN A 124 28.11 13.61 -1.84
CA GLN A 124 28.87 13.35 -0.60
C GLN A 124 29.19 14.61 0.20
N ARG A 125 29.17 15.79 -0.43
CA ARG A 125 29.29 17.09 0.24
C ARG A 125 27.98 17.53 0.90
N ARG A 126 26.83 17.21 0.32
CA ARG A 126 25.49 17.65 0.77
C ARG A 126 24.79 16.65 1.69
N TYR A 127 25.03 15.36 1.47
CA TYR A 127 24.42 14.24 2.19
C TYR A 127 25.50 13.47 2.95
N PRO A 128 25.14 12.74 4.02
CA PRO A 128 26.09 11.98 4.83
C PRO A 128 26.51 10.67 4.16
N PHE A 129 26.67 10.67 2.83
CA PHE A 129 27.18 9.52 2.09
C PHE A 129 28.71 9.52 2.02
N LYS A 130 29.28 8.34 1.82
CA LYS A 130 30.72 8.09 1.59
C LYS A 130 30.90 7.00 0.54
N ASN A 131 32.10 6.95 -0.02
CA ASN A 131 32.52 5.89 -0.94
C ASN A 131 31.55 5.70 -2.13
N LEU A 132 30.94 6.79 -2.61
CA LEU A 132 30.13 6.71 -3.81
C LEU A 132 31.04 6.61 -5.03
N PRO A 133 30.80 5.69 -5.97
CA PRO A 133 31.56 5.63 -7.22
C PRO A 133 31.52 6.96 -7.99
N ASP A 134 32.67 7.42 -8.49
CA ASP A 134 32.81 8.74 -9.14
C ASP A 134 31.89 8.93 -10.36
N LYS A 135 31.50 7.84 -11.02
CA LYS A 135 30.62 7.86 -12.21
C LYS A 135 29.14 8.02 -11.85
N TRP A 136 28.77 7.82 -10.58
CA TRP A 136 27.40 7.98 -10.13
C TRP A 136 26.96 9.44 -10.22
N ILE A 137 25.68 9.61 -10.48
CA ILE A 137 25.03 10.90 -10.62
C ILE A 137 23.77 10.93 -9.76
N GLY A 138 23.28 12.13 -9.49
CA GLY A 138 22.01 12.33 -8.80
C GLY A 138 21.11 13.31 -9.54
N VAL A 139 19.82 13.14 -9.33
CA VAL A 139 18.76 14.06 -9.72
C VAL A 139 18.04 14.46 -8.44
N PHE A 140 18.22 15.71 -8.04
CA PHE A 140 17.53 16.28 -6.89
C PHE A 140 16.32 17.09 -7.35
N ALA A 141 15.13 16.77 -6.85
CA ALA A 141 13.89 17.49 -7.13
C ALA A 141 13.32 18.07 -5.80
N PRO A 142 13.32 19.41 -5.61
CA PRO A 142 12.99 20.05 -4.34
C PRO A 142 11.50 19.98 -3.99
N ASP A 143 10.64 19.77 -4.98
CA ASP A 143 9.20 19.73 -4.83
C ASP A 143 8.70 18.34 -4.39
N ASN A 144 9.56 17.46 -3.89
CA ASN A 144 9.18 16.16 -3.34
C ASN A 144 9.14 16.21 -1.81
N GLY A 145 8.58 15.19 -1.16
CA GLY A 145 8.45 15.26 0.30
C GLY A 145 8.07 13.97 0.99
N ILE A 146 7.66 14.12 2.25
CA ILE A 146 7.36 13.04 3.16
C ILE A 146 5.97 13.27 3.73
N ILE A 147 5.12 12.25 3.74
CA ILE A 147 3.78 12.32 4.31
C ILE A 147 3.84 11.93 5.78
N ASN A 148 3.19 12.71 6.64
CA ASN A 148 2.90 12.32 8.01
C ASN A 148 1.68 11.38 8.01
N VAL A 149 1.91 10.10 7.69
CA VAL A 149 0.83 9.11 7.53
C VAL A 149 -0.06 8.96 8.78
N PRO A 150 0.48 8.93 10.03
CA PRO A 150 -0.36 8.93 11.22
C PRO A 150 -1.29 10.15 11.32
N LEU A 151 -0.79 11.34 10.97
CA LEU A 151 -1.61 12.55 10.98
C LEU A 151 -2.62 12.57 9.83
N LEU A 152 -2.22 12.12 8.64
CA LEU A 152 -3.10 11.98 7.47
C LEU A 152 -4.32 11.13 7.81
N LEU A 153 -4.12 9.92 8.33
CA LEU A 153 -5.22 9.01 8.62
C LEU A 153 -6.19 9.60 9.66
N ARG A 154 -5.66 10.22 10.72
CA ARG A 154 -6.48 10.88 11.75
C ARG A 154 -7.27 12.06 11.17
N SER A 155 -6.63 12.84 10.31
CA SER A 155 -7.25 14.00 9.66
C SER A 155 -8.37 13.54 8.73
N LEU A 156 -8.12 12.56 7.87
CA LEU A 156 -9.14 12.00 6.97
C LEU A 156 -10.34 11.40 7.72
N LEU A 157 -10.10 10.61 8.77
CA LEU A 157 -11.20 10.06 9.58
C LEU A 157 -12.00 11.17 10.27
N THR A 158 -11.31 12.20 10.79
CA THR A 158 -11.95 13.35 11.45
C THR A 158 -12.79 14.15 10.46
N LEU A 159 -12.24 14.45 9.28
CA LEU A 159 -12.94 15.16 8.20
C LEU A 159 -14.14 14.38 7.69
N ALA A 160 -14.00 13.08 7.43
CA ALA A 160 -15.12 12.25 7.02
C ALA A 160 -16.26 12.26 8.07
N LYS A 161 -15.92 12.11 9.36
CA LYS A 161 -16.89 12.20 10.45
C LYS A 161 -17.52 13.58 10.61
N HIS A 162 -16.77 14.65 10.35
CA HIS A 162 -17.30 16.02 10.33
C HIS A 162 -18.43 16.16 9.30
N TYR A 163 -18.27 15.51 8.15
CA TYR A 163 -19.32 15.37 7.12
C TYR A 163 -20.28 14.20 7.36
N SER A 164 -20.44 13.75 8.61
CA SER A 164 -21.38 12.70 9.04
C SER A 164 -21.12 11.28 8.50
N ALA A 165 -19.93 11.00 7.97
CA ALA A 165 -19.55 9.63 7.65
C ALA A 165 -19.53 8.76 8.92
N GLN A 166 -20.04 7.54 8.81
CA GLN A 166 -19.89 6.53 9.84
C GLN A 166 -18.61 5.73 9.62
N ALA A 167 -18.05 5.19 10.69
CA ALA A 167 -16.85 4.36 10.63
C ALA A 167 -16.93 3.27 11.70
N ARG A 168 -16.66 2.02 11.31
CA ARG A 168 -16.62 0.87 12.21
C ARG A 168 -15.32 0.11 12.03
N GLN A 169 -14.58 0.02 13.13
CA GLN A 169 -13.41 -0.84 13.27
C GLN A 169 -13.84 -2.25 13.70
N HIS A 170 -12.90 -3.20 13.66
CA HIS A 170 -13.17 -4.61 13.97
C HIS A 170 -14.36 -5.20 13.22
N THR A 171 -14.63 -4.73 12.00
CA THR A 171 -15.75 -5.17 11.17
C THR A 171 -15.21 -5.72 9.86
N GLU A 172 -15.01 -7.04 9.85
CA GLU A 172 -14.43 -7.75 8.71
C GLU A 172 -15.53 -8.14 7.73
N VAL A 173 -15.48 -7.61 6.50
CA VAL A 173 -16.42 -8.00 5.45
C VAL A 173 -16.06 -9.39 4.93
N LYS A 174 -17.03 -10.31 5.00
CA LYS A 174 -16.87 -11.71 4.56
C LYS A 174 -17.45 -11.97 3.17
N SER A 175 -18.51 -11.26 2.80
CA SER A 175 -19.10 -11.39 1.45
C SER A 175 -20.02 -10.22 1.12
N ILE A 176 -20.18 -9.98 -0.17
CA ILE A 176 -21.11 -9.03 -0.76
C ILE A 176 -22.04 -9.82 -1.67
N VAL A 177 -23.35 -9.64 -1.51
CA VAL A 177 -24.36 -10.27 -2.37
C VAL A 177 -25.46 -9.26 -2.72
N PRO A 178 -26.09 -9.36 -3.90
CA PRO A 178 -27.27 -8.55 -4.20
C PRO A 178 -28.37 -8.76 -3.16
N ASP A 179 -29.19 -7.73 -2.91
CA ASP A 179 -30.35 -7.89 -2.03
C ASP A 179 -31.43 -8.74 -2.71
N ASP A 180 -31.94 -9.76 -1.99
CA ASP A 180 -32.94 -10.71 -2.49
C ASP A 180 -34.26 -10.05 -2.91
N HIS A 181 -34.57 -8.86 -2.41
CA HIS A 181 -35.81 -8.13 -2.67
C HIS A 181 -35.63 -6.96 -3.64
N ASP A 182 -34.40 -6.47 -3.83
CA ASP A 182 -34.10 -5.30 -4.67
C ASP A 182 -32.66 -5.36 -5.17
N SER A 183 -32.46 -5.87 -6.39
CA SER A 183 -31.14 -6.01 -7.02
C SER A 183 -30.42 -4.68 -7.28
N SER A 184 -31.09 -3.53 -7.06
CA SER A 184 -30.43 -2.22 -7.04
C SER A 184 -29.63 -1.94 -5.75
N LYS A 185 -29.74 -2.84 -4.77
CA LYS A 185 -29.07 -2.78 -3.46
C LYS A 185 -28.20 -4.03 -3.25
N TRP A 186 -27.26 -3.88 -2.32
CA TRP A 186 -26.34 -4.91 -1.88
C TRP A 186 -26.48 -5.16 -0.39
N LYS A 187 -26.33 -6.42 0.01
CA LYS A 187 -26.09 -6.86 1.39
C LYS A 187 -24.60 -7.10 1.57
N VAL A 188 -23.96 -6.28 2.42
CA VAL A 188 -22.58 -6.48 2.87
C VAL A 188 -22.62 -7.27 4.17
N LYS A 189 -22.24 -8.55 4.11
CA LYS A 189 -22.18 -9.43 5.28
C LYS A 189 -20.80 -9.33 5.90
N ALA A 190 -20.76 -9.00 7.18
CA ALA A 190 -19.53 -8.80 7.92
C ALA A 190 -19.60 -9.47 9.31
N VAL A 191 -18.43 -9.65 9.92
CA VAL A 191 -18.29 -10.12 11.28
C VAL A 191 -17.67 -9.00 12.12
N SER A 192 -18.39 -8.58 13.14
CA SER A 192 -17.98 -7.56 14.10
C SER A 192 -17.29 -8.22 15.30
N HIS A 193 -16.14 -7.68 15.71
CA HIS A 193 -15.31 -8.19 16.80
C HIS A 193 -15.00 -9.70 16.72
N GLY A 194 -14.91 -10.23 15.49
CA GLY A 194 -14.59 -11.63 15.21
C GLY A 194 -15.69 -12.64 15.57
N LYS A 195 -16.88 -12.20 16.00
CA LYS A 195 -17.94 -13.11 16.49
C LYS A 195 -19.36 -12.72 16.12
N ASP A 196 -19.66 -11.42 16.00
CA ASP A 196 -21.03 -10.95 15.84
C ASP A 196 -21.33 -10.73 14.36
N GLU A 197 -22.17 -11.57 13.76
CA GLU A 197 -22.61 -11.36 12.38
C GLU A 197 -23.43 -10.06 12.26
N VAL A 198 -23.03 -9.21 11.32
CA VAL A 198 -23.69 -7.94 11.03
C VAL A 198 -23.89 -7.78 9.53
N VAL A 199 -24.97 -7.10 9.14
CA VAL A 199 -25.31 -6.87 7.74
C VAL A 199 -25.57 -5.38 7.50
N PHE A 200 -24.98 -4.84 6.45
CA PHE A 200 -25.21 -3.48 5.97
C PHE A 200 -25.91 -3.51 4.62
N LEU A 201 -26.92 -2.66 4.45
CA LEU A 201 -27.59 -2.44 3.17
C LEU A 201 -27.02 -1.20 2.50
N THR A 202 -26.69 -1.30 1.21
CA THR A 202 -26.14 -0.17 0.45
C THR A 202 -26.53 -0.18 -1.01
N LYS A 203 -26.50 0.98 -1.68
CA LYS A 203 -26.68 1.08 -3.13
C LYS A 203 -25.38 0.84 -3.90
N LYS A 204 -24.24 1.26 -3.32
CA LYS A 204 -22.92 1.23 -3.94
C LYS A 204 -21.86 0.74 -2.95
N ILE A 205 -20.79 0.16 -3.47
CA ILE A 205 -19.67 -0.37 -2.69
C ILE A 205 -18.36 0.12 -3.28
N VAL A 206 -17.43 0.52 -2.42
CA VAL A 206 -16.04 0.78 -2.78
C VAL A 206 -15.16 -0.18 -1.98
N ILE A 207 -14.33 -0.98 -2.67
CA ILE A 207 -13.39 -1.92 -2.07
C ILE A 207 -11.99 -1.33 -2.13
N THR A 208 -11.44 -0.95 -0.98
CA THR A 208 -10.07 -0.40 -0.80
C THR A 208 -9.27 -1.24 0.19
N ALA A 209 -9.38 -2.57 0.09
CA ALA A 209 -8.83 -3.52 1.06
C ALA A 209 -7.34 -3.87 0.85
N GLY A 210 -6.64 -3.18 -0.06
CA GLY A 210 -5.22 -3.39 -0.33
C GLY A 210 -4.90 -4.86 -0.62
N ALA A 211 -3.93 -5.44 0.10
CA ALA A 211 -3.52 -6.84 -0.04
C ALA A 211 -4.66 -7.85 0.24
N TYR A 212 -5.66 -7.47 1.05
CA TYR A 212 -6.80 -8.31 1.44
C TYR A 212 -7.95 -8.29 0.43
N VAL A 213 -7.79 -7.63 -0.72
CA VAL A 213 -8.84 -7.52 -1.75
C VAL A 213 -9.41 -8.89 -2.18
N ASN A 214 -8.56 -9.92 -2.29
CA ASN A 214 -8.99 -11.26 -2.72
C ASN A 214 -9.88 -11.96 -1.67
N HIS A 215 -9.76 -11.62 -0.39
CA HIS A 215 -10.64 -12.14 0.67
C HIS A 215 -12.08 -11.62 0.55
N ILE A 216 -12.28 -10.53 -0.18
CA ILE A 216 -13.61 -9.98 -0.50
C ILE A 216 -14.07 -10.46 -1.87
N LEU A 217 -13.19 -10.39 -2.89
CA LEU A 217 -13.56 -10.70 -4.27
C LEU A 217 -13.94 -12.17 -4.47
N GLN A 218 -13.19 -13.10 -3.86
CA GLN A 218 -13.43 -14.54 -4.04
C GLN A 218 -14.82 -14.96 -3.54
N PRO A 219 -15.21 -14.69 -2.27
CA PRO A 219 -16.52 -15.14 -1.78
C PRO A 219 -17.69 -14.35 -2.39
N SER A 220 -17.46 -13.10 -2.79
CA SER A 220 -18.52 -12.22 -3.30
C SER A 220 -18.81 -12.43 -4.79
N PHE A 221 -17.74 -12.53 -5.60
CA PHE A 221 -17.83 -12.46 -7.06
C PHE A 221 -17.24 -13.69 -7.75
N GLY A 222 -16.53 -14.57 -7.03
CA GLY A 222 -15.96 -15.80 -7.58
C GLY A 222 -14.67 -15.57 -8.39
N ILE A 223 -14.02 -14.43 -8.19
CA ILE A 223 -12.77 -14.06 -8.84
C ILE A 223 -11.70 -13.69 -7.81
N THR A 224 -10.45 -13.84 -8.20
CA THR A 224 -9.29 -13.27 -7.51
C THR A 224 -8.48 -12.45 -8.49
N LEU A 225 -7.63 -11.56 -7.99
CA LEU A 225 -6.60 -10.88 -8.76
C LEU A 225 -5.28 -11.65 -8.61
N ASP A 226 -4.49 -11.74 -9.68
CA ASP A 226 -3.12 -12.26 -9.62
C ASP A 226 -2.20 -11.25 -8.93
N LEU A 227 -2.23 -11.27 -7.59
CA LEU A 227 -1.42 -10.39 -6.78
C LEU A 227 -0.03 -10.97 -6.57
N ASP A 228 0.97 -10.11 -6.51
CA ASP A 228 2.30 -10.41 -6.03
C ASP A 228 2.58 -9.48 -4.84
N ILE A 229 2.48 -10.04 -3.63
CA ILE A 229 2.51 -9.26 -2.40
C ILE A 229 3.91 -9.34 -1.81
N TRP A 230 4.58 -8.21 -1.74
CA TRP A 230 5.93 -8.07 -1.21
C TRP A 230 5.87 -7.75 0.28
N GLU A 231 6.51 -8.59 1.11
CA GLU A 231 6.74 -8.27 2.52
C GLU A 231 7.98 -7.38 2.64
N MET A 232 7.75 -6.07 2.54
CA MET A 232 8.79 -5.05 2.61
C MET A 232 9.25 -4.86 4.05
N VAL A 233 10.55 -4.73 4.25
CA VAL A 233 11.16 -4.46 5.56
C VAL A 233 11.66 -3.02 5.57
N ALA A 234 11.34 -2.28 6.63
CA ALA A 234 11.92 -0.96 6.88
C ALA A 234 12.66 -0.94 8.21
N SER A 235 13.86 -0.37 8.22
CA SER A 235 14.71 -0.26 9.40
C SER A 235 14.93 1.19 9.79
N TYR A 236 14.88 1.45 11.09
CA TYR A 236 15.23 2.74 11.68
C TYR A 236 16.56 2.58 12.40
N PHE A 237 17.51 3.46 12.10
CA PHE A 237 18.84 3.45 12.70
C PHE A 237 19.08 4.70 13.53
N ASN A 238 19.85 4.56 14.60
CA ASN A 238 20.35 5.69 15.35
C ASN A 238 21.35 6.46 14.50
N SER A 239 21.19 7.78 14.49
CA SER A 239 22.09 8.72 13.84
C SER A 239 22.69 9.67 14.88
N ASN A 240 23.89 10.19 14.62
CA ASN A 240 24.52 11.16 15.52
C ASN A 240 23.61 12.38 15.66
N ALA A 241 23.22 12.72 16.90
CA ALA A 241 22.31 13.83 17.18
C ALA A 241 23.06 15.18 17.31
N GLY A 242 22.30 16.27 17.21
CA GLY A 242 22.76 17.63 17.51
C GLY A 242 23.11 18.47 16.26
N PRO A 243 23.55 19.73 16.45
CA PRO A 243 23.82 20.66 15.34
C PRO A 243 24.91 20.20 14.37
N ASN A 244 25.83 19.37 14.85
CA ASN A 244 26.88 18.72 14.04
C ASN A 244 26.60 17.22 13.82
N GLY A 245 25.33 16.83 13.99
CA GLY A 245 24.85 15.47 13.83
C GLY A 245 24.76 15.03 12.37
N THR A 246 24.31 13.80 12.16
CA THR A 246 24.10 13.25 10.82
C THR A 246 22.74 13.69 10.32
N VAL A 247 22.75 14.60 9.34
CA VAL A 247 21.52 15.13 8.75
C VAL A 247 21.44 14.74 7.28
N PHE A 248 20.37 14.04 6.92
CA PHE A 248 19.95 13.92 5.53
C PHE A 248 19.08 15.13 5.20
N PRO A 249 19.41 15.95 4.19
CA PRO A 249 18.60 17.13 3.84
C PRO A 249 17.19 16.81 3.34
N SER A 250 17.00 15.62 2.76
CA SER A 250 15.77 15.20 2.09
C SER A 250 15.62 13.69 2.12
N MET A 251 14.47 13.17 1.67
CA MET A 251 14.39 11.76 1.30
C MET A 251 15.29 11.46 0.11
N TRP A 252 15.65 10.19 -0.07
CA TRP A 252 16.53 9.76 -1.15
C TRP A 252 16.23 8.34 -1.59
N PHE A 253 16.60 8.03 -2.83
CA PHE A 253 16.54 6.71 -3.43
C PHE A 253 17.83 6.44 -4.20
N GLN A 254 18.41 5.26 -4.02
CA GLN A 254 19.62 4.79 -4.68
C GLN A 254 19.30 3.76 -5.76
N PHE A 255 19.88 3.96 -6.94
CA PHE A 255 19.92 3.00 -8.04
C PHE A 255 21.31 2.34 -8.15
N ALA A 256 21.38 1.03 -7.96
CA ALA A 256 22.60 0.25 -8.16
C ALA A 256 22.24 -1.14 -8.70
N PRO A 257 23.12 -1.77 -9.49
CA PRO A 257 22.82 -3.07 -10.07
C PRO A 257 22.75 -4.13 -8.98
N ASP A 258 21.92 -5.14 -9.20
CA ASP A 258 21.83 -6.29 -8.33
C ASP A 258 23.20 -6.95 -8.16
N HIS A 259 23.42 -7.52 -6.98
CA HIS A 259 24.65 -8.21 -6.64
C HIS A 259 24.31 -9.52 -5.93
N GLU A 260 24.81 -10.65 -6.42
CA GLU A 260 24.55 -11.98 -5.86
C GLU A 260 23.05 -12.27 -5.69
N ASP A 261 22.24 -11.97 -6.72
CA ASP A 261 20.78 -12.14 -6.73
C ASP A 261 20.03 -11.32 -5.66
N ARG A 262 20.64 -10.21 -5.21
CA ARG A 262 20.04 -9.26 -4.25
C ARG A 262 19.92 -7.89 -4.88
N SER A 263 18.75 -7.27 -4.69
CA SER A 263 18.53 -5.87 -5.00
C SER A 263 19.55 -4.99 -4.27
N ARG A 264 20.06 -3.97 -4.97
CA ARG A 264 20.87 -2.90 -4.39
C ARG A 264 20.17 -1.54 -4.48
N LEU A 265 18.85 -1.58 -4.61
CA LEU A 265 18.00 -0.41 -4.49
C LEU A 265 17.75 -0.14 -3.02
N PHE A 266 18.02 1.09 -2.58
CA PHE A 266 17.79 1.52 -1.21
C PHE A 266 17.08 2.84 -1.21
N TYR A 267 16.27 3.07 -0.19
CA TYR A 267 15.64 4.36 0.02
C TYR A 267 15.74 4.74 1.49
N GLY A 268 15.66 6.04 1.75
CA GLY A 268 15.75 6.53 3.11
C GLY A 268 15.04 7.85 3.32
N PHE A 269 14.70 8.06 4.59
CA PHE A 269 14.07 9.27 5.08
C PHE A 269 14.99 9.93 6.10
N PRO A 270 15.06 11.27 6.06
CA PRO A 270 15.67 12.04 7.13
C PRO A 270 14.91 11.83 8.44
N THR A 271 15.48 12.33 9.54
CA THR A 271 14.71 12.50 10.77
C THR A 271 13.57 13.47 10.48
N VAL A 272 12.34 13.09 10.85
CA VAL A 272 11.14 13.88 10.54
C VAL A 272 10.74 14.76 11.72
N PRO A 273 10.14 15.94 11.52
CA PRO A 273 9.78 16.87 12.59
C PRO A 273 8.84 16.29 13.66
N TRP A 274 8.10 15.23 13.34
CA TRP A 274 7.15 14.54 14.21
C TRP A 274 7.68 13.21 14.76
N GLY A 275 8.96 12.92 14.56
CA GLY A 275 9.63 11.71 15.04
C GLY A 275 10.83 12.02 15.94
N PRO A 276 11.49 10.99 16.50
CA PRO A 276 12.70 11.20 17.28
C PRO A 276 13.81 11.86 16.43
N PRO A 277 14.51 12.88 16.95
CA PRO A 277 15.42 13.72 16.17
C PRO A 277 16.71 13.01 15.74
N ASN A 278 16.91 11.76 16.18
CA ASN A 278 18.10 10.95 15.91
C ASN A 278 17.77 9.60 15.24
N LEU A 279 16.55 9.40 14.74
CA LEU A 279 16.16 8.18 14.03
C LEU A 279 15.93 8.44 12.54
N VAL A 280 16.79 7.85 11.72
CA VAL A 280 16.66 7.85 10.25
C VAL A 280 16.09 6.52 9.80
N ARG A 281 15.20 6.55 8.81
CA ARG A 281 14.72 5.32 8.16
C ARG A 281 15.58 5.03 6.96
N ILE A 282 16.10 3.81 6.87
CA ILE A 282 16.85 3.31 5.72
C ILE A 282 16.36 1.89 5.45
N ALA A 283 16.05 1.61 4.19
CA ALA A 283 15.44 0.34 3.81
C ALA A 283 15.89 -0.07 2.42
N ILE A 284 15.95 -1.38 2.21
CA ILE A 284 16.09 -1.97 0.87
C ILE A 284 14.76 -1.86 0.13
N ASP A 285 14.80 -1.48 -1.14
CA ASP A 285 13.64 -1.52 -2.03
C ASP A 285 13.56 -2.88 -2.74
N ALA A 286 13.30 -3.90 -1.93
CA ALA A 286 12.99 -5.25 -2.38
C ALA A 286 12.35 -6.03 -1.22
N ALA A 287 11.70 -7.14 -1.58
CA ALA A 287 11.27 -8.13 -0.61
C ALA A 287 11.89 -9.49 -0.93
N THR A 288 12.59 -10.07 0.05
CA THR A 288 13.02 -11.48 -0.07
C THR A 288 11.82 -12.43 -0.03
N ARG A 289 10.74 -12.01 0.65
CA ARG A 289 9.54 -12.82 0.82
C ARG A 289 8.39 -12.21 0.03
N ARG A 290 7.91 -12.98 -0.95
CA ARG A 290 6.77 -12.66 -1.80
C ARG A 290 5.69 -13.71 -1.57
N ILE A 291 4.49 -13.24 -1.27
CA ILE A 291 3.33 -14.08 -0.93
C ILE A 291 2.19 -13.81 -1.92
N LYS A 292 1.23 -14.73 -1.97
CA LYS A 292 0.04 -14.62 -2.82
C LYS A 292 -1.22 -14.29 -2.02
N ASP A 293 -1.21 -14.58 -0.73
CA ASP A 293 -2.28 -14.27 0.20
C ASP A 293 -1.70 -13.51 1.41
N PRO A 294 -2.30 -12.38 1.85
CA PRO A 294 -1.82 -11.67 3.04
C PRO A 294 -1.89 -12.47 4.34
N ASP A 295 -2.68 -13.55 4.42
CA ASP A 295 -2.70 -14.45 5.58
C ASP A 295 -1.41 -15.28 5.70
N ASP A 296 -0.64 -15.40 4.61
CA ASP A 296 0.68 -16.03 4.66
C ASP A 296 1.71 -15.13 5.39
N ARG A 297 1.40 -13.86 5.68
CA ARG A 297 2.34 -12.90 6.28
C ARG A 297 2.87 -13.39 7.63
N GLN A 298 4.19 -13.25 7.85
CA GLN A 298 4.83 -13.55 9.13
C GLN A 298 5.17 -12.24 9.84
N THR A 299 4.24 -11.75 10.65
CA THR A 299 4.37 -10.45 11.34
C THR A 299 5.50 -10.39 12.38
N ASN A 300 5.93 -11.54 12.90
CA ASN A 300 6.95 -11.63 13.96
C ASN A 300 8.32 -12.10 13.46
N VAL A 301 8.48 -12.38 12.16
CA VAL A 301 9.72 -12.90 11.59
C VAL A 301 10.16 -11.96 10.48
N ILE A 302 11.18 -11.15 10.79
CA ILE A 302 11.83 -10.30 9.79
C ILE A 302 12.97 -11.10 9.19
N ASN A 303 13.06 -11.10 7.86
CA ASN A 303 14.14 -11.81 7.19
C ASN A 303 15.49 -11.17 7.56
N PRO A 304 16.41 -11.92 8.20
CA PRO A 304 17.69 -11.37 8.64
C PRO A 304 18.54 -10.87 7.46
N ARG A 305 18.33 -11.39 6.25
CA ARG A 305 19.05 -10.93 5.04
C ARG A 305 18.67 -9.51 4.64
N ASP A 306 17.39 -9.14 4.73
CA ASP A 306 16.95 -7.77 4.39
C ASP A 306 17.52 -6.73 5.37
N ILE A 307 17.61 -7.10 6.64
CA ILE A 307 18.28 -6.28 7.67
C ILE A 307 19.78 -6.20 7.36
N GLN A 308 20.44 -7.33 7.10
CA GLN A 308 21.88 -7.38 6.86
C GLN A 308 22.29 -6.58 5.61
N ASP A 309 21.51 -6.62 4.54
CA ASP A 309 21.76 -5.83 3.33
C ASP A 309 21.69 -4.33 3.62
N THR A 310 20.69 -3.92 4.41
CA THR A 310 20.56 -2.53 4.85
C THR A 310 21.72 -2.12 5.77
N GLN A 311 22.13 -2.96 6.72
CA GLN A 311 23.29 -2.71 7.59
C GLN A 311 24.59 -2.60 6.79
N ASN A 312 24.78 -3.46 5.79
CA ASN A 312 25.92 -3.42 4.89
C ASN A 312 25.95 -2.08 4.13
N PHE A 313 24.82 -1.67 3.56
CA PHE A 313 24.70 -0.38 2.90
C PHE A 313 25.06 0.78 3.83
N VAL A 314 24.51 0.83 5.04
CA VAL A 314 24.81 1.88 6.03
C VAL A 314 26.30 1.89 6.39
N ARG A 315 26.88 0.72 6.68
CA ARG A 315 28.30 0.59 7.02
C ARG A 315 29.20 1.13 5.91
N ASP A 316 28.91 0.76 4.67
CA ASP A 316 29.81 0.97 3.54
C ASP A 316 29.63 2.37 2.94
N HIS A 317 28.42 2.93 2.98
CA HIS A 317 28.06 4.16 2.26
C HIS A 317 27.51 5.29 3.11
N VAL A 318 27.26 5.12 4.41
CA VAL A 318 26.67 6.18 5.26
C VAL A 318 27.64 6.57 6.40
N LYS A 319 27.73 7.88 6.67
CA LYS A 319 28.50 8.45 7.78
C LYS A 319 27.58 8.72 8.97
N GLY A 320 28.06 8.43 10.18
CA GLY A 320 27.40 8.83 11.43
C GLY A 320 25.99 8.25 11.65
N VAL A 321 25.70 7.10 11.05
CA VAL A 321 24.55 6.24 11.38
C VAL A 321 25.12 4.93 11.93
N ASP A 322 24.58 4.48 13.06
CA ASP A 322 24.97 3.22 13.68
C ASP A 322 24.41 2.06 12.84
N CYS A 323 25.29 1.28 12.22
CA CYS A 323 24.91 0.12 11.41
C CYS A 323 24.84 -1.19 12.20
N THR A 324 25.19 -1.22 13.49
CA THR A 324 25.35 -2.47 14.27
C THR A 324 24.04 -3.15 14.56
N VAL A 325 23.00 -2.39 14.92
CA VAL A 325 21.63 -2.89 15.10
C VAL A 325 20.64 -1.78 14.77
N PRO A 326 19.55 -2.06 14.04
CA PRO A 326 18.44 -1.12 13.92
C PRO A 326 17.86 -0.81 15.31
N ALA A 327 17.53 0.45 15.56
CA ALA A 327 16.79 0.86 16.75
C ALA A 327 15.37 0.29 16.76
N TYR A 328 14.77 0.16 15.59
CA TYR A 328 13.45 -0.46 15.38
C TYR A 328 13.31 -0.93 13.92
N THR A 329 12.52 -1.98 13.71
CA THR A 329 12.18 -2.51 12.39
C THR A 329 10.69 -2.74 12.28
N LEU A 330 10.15 -2.57 11.08
CA LEU A 330 8.76 -2.86 10.75
C LEU A 330 8.67 -3.62 9.44
N THR A 331 7.53 -4.29 9.25
CA THR A 331 7.16 -4.87 7.96
C THR A 331 5.91 -4.19 7.42
N CYS A 332 5.82 -4.06 6.10
CA CYS A 332 4.61 -3.63 5.42
C CYS A 332 4.38 -4.47 4.17
N LEU A 333 3.14 -4.50 3.69
CA LEU A 333 2.78 -5.18 2.45
C LEU A 333 2.76 -4.17 1.30
N GLN A 334 3.49 -4.47 0.24
CA GLN A 334 3.35 -3.82 -1.05
C GLN A 334 2.60 -4.78 -1.98
N THR A 335 1.44 -4.36 -2.46
CA THR A 335 0.61 -5.18 -3.35
C THR A 335 0.92 -4.82 -4.78
N ASN A 336 1.38 -5.78 -5.57
CA ASN A 336 1.68 -5.57 -6.98
C ASN A 336 0.79 -6.46 -7.86
N VAL A 337 0.57 -6.00 -9.08
CA VAL A 337 0.16 -6.83 -10.21
C VAL A 337 1.31 -6.84 -11.23
N PHE A 338 1.16 -7.51 -12.37
CA PHE A 338 2.26 -7.77 -13.30
C PHE A 338 3.03 -6.54 -13.80
N ASP A 339 2.42 -5.36 -13.80
CA ASP A 339 2.99 -4.08 -14.25
C ASP A 339 3.23 -3.08 -13.10
N ASN A 340 3.03 -3.49 -11.85
CA ASN A 340 3.13 -2.64 -10.66
C ASN A 340 2.19 -1.41 -10.66
N MET A 341 1.21 -1.34 -11.57
CA MET A 341 0.23 -0.25 -11.65
C MET A 341 -0.99 -0.51 -10.75
N PHE A 342 -1.79 0.54 -10.54
CA PHE A 342 -3.05 0.42 -9.81
C PHE A 342 -4.03 -0.53 -10.52
N VAL A 343 -4.93 -1.10 -9.75
CA VAL A 343 -6.22 -1.57 -10.25
C VAL A 343 -7.25 -0.59 -9.70
N LEU A 344 -7.90 0.17 -10.59
CA LEU A 344 -8.92 1.16 -10.26
C LEU A 344 -10.05 1.08 -11.28
N ASP A 345 -11.08 0.30 -10.98
CA ASP A 345 -12.13 -0.01 -11.95
C ASP A 345 -13.43 -0.48 -11.27
N PHE A 346 -14.50 -0.62 -12.03
CA PHE A 346 -15.67 -1.38 -11.62
C PHE A 346 -15.42 -2.89 -11.68
N ILE A 347 -16.12 -3.65 -10.84
CA ILE A 347 -16.24 -5.10 -11.04
C ILE A 347 -17.05 -5.33 -12.34
N PRO A 348 -16.53 -6.10 -13.31
CA PRO A 348 -17.23 -6.34 -14.57
C PRO A 348 -18.61 -6.96 -14.37
N GLU A 349 -19.56 -6.62 -15.25
CA GLU A 349 -20.97 -6.95 -15.11
C GLU A 349 -21.20 -8.46 -14.96
N GLU A 350 -20.43 -9.29 -15.67
CA GLU A 350 -20.53 -10.75 -15.63
C GLU A 350 -20.25 -11.34 -14.23
N TYR A 351 -19.57 -10.60 -13.35
CA TYR A 351 -19.27 -11.04 -11.98
C TYR A 351 -20.23 -10.49 -10.93
N LEU A 352 -21.14 -9.57 -11.27
CA LEU A 352 -22.03 -8.92 -10.31
C LEU A 352 -23.18 -9.80 -9.82
N ARG A 353 -23.35 -11.00 -10.37
CA ARG A 353 -24.36 -12.01 -9.94
C ARG A 353 -25.79 -11.45 -9.86
N GLY A 354 -26.16 -10.59 -10.81
CA GLY A 354 -27.47 -9.94 -10.89
C GLY A 354 -27.57 -8.63 -10.09
N GLY A 355 -26.49 -8.17 -9.46
CA GLY A 355 -26.39 -6.84 -8.90
C GLY A 355 -26.28 -5.77 -9.99
N ARG A 356 -26.63 -4.53 -9.62
CA ARG A 356 -26.66 -3.38 -10.53
C ARG A 356 -25.29 -3.09 -11.16
N GLU A 357 -25.26 -2.79 -12.46
CA GLU A 357 -24.06 -2.31 -13.16
C GLU A 357 -23.44 -1.06 -12.49
N ASN A 358 -22.12 -0.91 -12.63
CA ASN A 358 -21.35 0.24 -12.12
C ASN A 358 -21.61 0.52 -10.62
N SER A 359 -21.82 -0.53 -9.82
CA SER A 359 -22.18 -0.39 -8.39
C SER A 359 -21.12 -0.86 -7.40
N VAL A 360 -20.11 -1.59 -7.86
CA VAL A 360 -18.98 -2.03 -7.04
C VAL A 360 -17.70 -1.57 -7.70
N VAL A 361 -16.98 -0.67 -7.04
CA VAL A 361 -15.68 -0.15 -7.47
C VAL A 361 -14.60 -0.82 -6.64
N VAL A 362 -13.47 -1.16 -7.24
CA VAL A 362 -12.30 -1.70 -6.54
C VAL A 362 -11.09 -0.81 -6.78
N PHE A 363 -10.33 -0.60 -5.71
CA PHE A 363 -8.98 -0.07 -5.75
C PHE A 363 -8.01 -0.98 -4.99
N THR A 364 -6.92 -1.37 -5.65
CA THR A 364 -5.80 -2.07 -5.03
C THR A 364 -4.51 -1.88 -5.84
N ALA A 365 -3.42 -2.42 -5.31
CA ALA A 365 -2.08 -2.47 -5.88
C ALA A 365 -1.41 -1.11 -6.13
N GLY A 366 -0.11 -1.16 -6.42
CA GLY A 366 0.72 -0.04 -6.84
C GLY A 366 1.14 0.92 -5.72
N TRP A 367 2.01 1.87 -6.08
CA TRP A 367 2.64 2.83 -5.18
C TRP A 367 1.74 4.05 -4.91
N ALA A 368 0.67 3.81 -4.16
CA ALA A 368 -0.49 4.72 -4.14
C ALA A 368 -0.44 5.85 -3.11
N MET A 369 0.44 5.79 -2.10
CA MET A 369 0.41 6.72 -0.95
C MET A 369 0.42 8.20 -1.37
N LYS A 370 1.21 8.51 -2.40
CA LYS A 370 1.34 9.87 -2.94
C LYS A 370 0.13 10.38 -3.71
N PHE A 371 -0.80 9.50 -4.10
CA PHE A 371 -2.03 9.83 -4.82
C PHE A 371 -3.27 9.78 -3.93
N VAL A 372 -3.14 9.58 -2.61
CA VAL A 372 -4.27 9.32 -1.71
C VAL A 372 -5.44 10.31 -1.86
N PRO A 373 -5.25 11.64 -1.87
CA PRO A 373 -6.35 12.58 -2.06
C PRO A 373 -7.00 12.46 -3.45
N LEU A 374 -6.18 12.31 -4.51
CA LEU A 374 -6.66 12.12 -5.88
C LEU A 374 -7.46 10.82 -6.02
N LEU A 375 -6.97 9.72 -5.47
CA LEU A 375 -7.65 8.42 -5.48
C LEU A 375 -8.96 8.46 -4.69
N GLY A 376 -8.98 9.16 -3.55
CA GLY A 376 -10.21 9.40 -2.80
C GLY A 376 -11.29 10.08 -3.66
N LYS A 377 -10.91 11.13 -4.38
CA LYS A 377 -11.81 11.81 -5.33
C LYS A 377 -12.21 10.90 -6.49
N ALA A 378 -11.27 10.19 -7.09
CA ALA A 378 -11.54 9.30 -8.22
C ALA A 378 -12.56 8.21 -7.86
N LEU A 379 -12.40 7.59 -6.69
CA LEU A 379 -13.30 6.55 -6.21
C LEU A 379 -14.67 7.10 -5.82
N ALA A 380 -14.73 8.31 -5.23
CA ALA A 380 -15.99 8.98 -4.96
C ALA A 380 -16.76 9.29 -6.26
N GLU A 381 -16.07 9.77 -7.29
CA GLU A 381 -16.66 10.02 -8.62
C GLU A 381 -17.17 8.76 -9.28
N LEU A 382 -16.41 7.66 -9.24
CA LEU A 382 -16.87 6.36 -9.74
C LEU A 382 -18.13 5.88 -9.00
N ALA A 383 -18.10 5.90 -7.66
CA ALA A 383 -19.21 5.41 -6.85
C ALA A 383 -20.50 6.23 -7.02
N LEU A 384 -20.38 7.56 -7.10
CA LEU A 384 -21.52 8.47 -7.14
C LEU A 384 -22.01 8.77 -8.57
N ASN A 385 -21.08 8.94 -9.50
CA ASN A 385 -21.36 9.45 -10.85
C ASN A 385 -21.20 8.38 -11.94
N GLY A 386 -20.65 7.21 -11.61
CA GLY A 386 -20.41 6.13 -12.58
C GLY A 386 -19.19 6.34 -13.48
N ARG A 387 -18.41 7.41 -13.28
CA ARG A 387 -17.23 7.73 -14.10
C ARG A 387 -16.25 8.62 -13.35
N SER A 388 -14.97 8.49 -13.66
CA SER A 388 -13.89 9.35 -13.21
C SER A 388 -12.86 9.48 -14.32
N ARG A 389 -12.29 10.67 -14.52
CA ARG A 389 -11.20 10.84 -15.50
C ARG A 389 -9.91 10.12 -15.09
N TYR A 390 -9.80 9.75 -13.82
CA TYR A 390 -8.64 9.06 -13.25
C TYR A 390 -8.76 7.54 -13.34
N ALA A 391 -9.93 7.01 -13.72
CA ALA A 391 -10.11 5.60 -14.04
C ALA A 391 -9.64 5.34 -15.47
N MET A 392 -8.33 5.36 -15.66
CA MET A 392 -7.67 5.24 -16.96
C MET A 392 -7.59 3.78 -17.42
N GLU A 393 -7.42 3.54 -18.73
CA GLU A 393 -7.32 2.19 -19.29
C GLU A 393 -6.13 1.40 -18.69
N GLU A 394 -5.05 2.10 -18.39
CA GLU A 394 -3.85 1.60 -17.71
C GLU A 394 -4.14 1.05 -16.31
N PHE A 395 -5.27 1.44 -15.69
CA PHE A 395 -5.71 0.94 -14.39
C PHE A 395 -6.87 -0.06 -14.46
N SER A 396 -7.35 -0.39 -15.65
CA SER A 396 -8.49 -1.31 -15.80
C SER A 396 -8.18 -2.66 -15.16
N ILE A 397 -9.18 -3.25 -14.50
CA ILE A 397 -9.12 -4.60 -13.91
C ILE A 397 -9.03 -5.69 -15.00
N THR A 398 -9.44 -5.37 -16.23
CA THR A 398 -9.47 -6.29 -17.37
C THR A 398 -8.25 -6.21 -18.28
N ARG A 399 -7.33 -5.26 -18.00
CA ARG A 399 -6.12 -5.10 -18.80
C ARG A 399 -5.27 -6.36 -18.78
N LYS A 400 -4.52 -6.58 -19.85
CA LYS A 400 -3.73 -7.80 -20.06
C LYS A 400 -2.26 -7.48 -20.02
N ASN A 401 -1.48 -8.41 -19.48
CA ASN A 401 -0.04 -8.38 -19.57
C ASN A 401 0.39 -8.42 -21.05
N PRO A 402 1.07 -7.38 -21.58
CA PRO A 402 1.42 -7.32 -23.00
C PRO A 402 2.33 -8.46 -23.46
N ALA A 403 3.17 -9.00 -22.56
CA ALA A 403 4.10 -10.07 -22.87
C ALA A 403 3.46 -11.47 -22.86
N THR A 404 2.43 -11.70 -22.03
CA THR A 404 1.84 -13.04 -21.85
C THR A 404 0.39 -13.16 -22.32
N GLY A 405 -0.30 -12.03 -22.56
CA GLY A 405 -1.73 -11.98 -22.87
C GLY A 405 -2.65 -12.34 -21.70
N LYS A 406 -2.10 -12.64 -20.52
CA LYS A 406 -2.89 -13.00 -19.32
C LYS A 406 -3.51 -11.75 -18.69
N GLY A 407 -4.78 -11.86 -18.27
CA GLY A 407 -5.46 -10.82 -17.49
C GLY A 407 -5.08 -10.85 -16.02
N ILE A 408 -5.44 -9.79 -15.29
CA ILE A 408 -5.26 -9.70 -13.82
C ILE A 408 -6.26 -10.60 -13.10
N ILE A 409 -7.49 -10.67 -13.60
CA ILE A 409 -8.54 -11.53 -13.05
C ILE A 409 -8.16 -13.01 -13.26
N GLN A 410 -8.16 -13.74 -12.17
CA GLN A 410 -8.05 -15.19 -12.11
C GLN A 410 -9.39 -15.79 -11.71
N HIS A 411 -9.76 -16.88 -12.39
CA HIS A 411 -10.90 -17.70 -12.01
C HIS A 411 -10.39 -18.86 -11.16
N SER A 412 -11.00 -19.09 -9.99
CA SER A 412 -10.69 -20.30 -9.25
C SER A 412 -11.17 -21.53 -10.04
N LEU A 413 -10.26 -22.41 -10.43
CA LEU A 413 -10.60 -23.82 -10.61
C LEU A 413 -10.98 -24.34 -9.23
N GLY A 414 -12.28 -24.57 -9.00
CA GLY A 414 -12.82 -24.83 -7.67
C GLY A 414 -12.02 -25.83 -6.85
N ARG A 415 -11.50 -25.38 -5.71
CA ARG A 415 -11.16 -26.26 -4.58
C ARG A 415 -12.19 -26.04 -3.49
N PHE A 416 -13.34 -26.67 -3.64
CA PHE A 416 -14.21 -27.02 -2.53
C PHE A 416 -14.29 -28.55 -2.47
N SER A 417 -13.30 -29.19 -1.83
CA SER A 417 -13.56 -30.46 -1.17
C SER A 417 -13.92 -30.12 0.27
N ALA A 418 -15.20 -30.20 0.61
CA ALA A 418 -15.66 -30.18 1.97
C ALA A 418 -14.99 -31.35 2.70
N ALA A 419 -14.04 -31.05 3.58
CA ALA A 419 -13.68 -31.98 4.64
C ALA A 419 -14.79 -31.92 5.68
N GLN A 420 -15.88 -32.64 5.44
CA GLN A 420 -16.73 -33.13 6.51
C GLN A 420 -15.91 -34.14 7.29
N SER A 421 -15.26 -33.72 8.39
CA SER A 421 -14.83 -34.66 9.42
C SER A 421 -16.04 -35.02 10.27
N SER A 422 -16.77 -36.05 9.84
CA SER A 422 -17.70 -36.78 10.70
C SER A 422 -16.89 -37.49 11.78
N PHE A 423 -17.05 -37.07 13.04
CA PHE A 423 -16.69 -37.89 14.18
C PHE A 423 -17.68 -39.05 14.26
N SER A 424 -17.30 -40.20 13.69
CA SER A 424 -17.95 -41.48 13.96
C SER A 424 -17.35 -42.07 15.24
N VAL A 425 -18.14 -42.03 16.31
CA VAL A 425 -17.94 -42.83 17.52
C VAL A 425 -18.39 -44.25 17.18
N ASP A 426 -17.45 -45.19 17.09
CA ASP A 426 -17.78 -46.61 17.16
C ASP A 426 -17.08 -47.25 18.35
N SER A 427 -17.90 -47.62 19.32
CA SER A 427 -17.59 -48.49 20.43
C SER A 427 -17.43 -49.93 19.94
N GLN A 428 -16.33 -50.60 20.28
CA GLN A 428 -16.35 -52.04 20.53
C GLN A 428 -15.27 -52.39 21.55
N GLY A 429 -15.72 -52.83 22.72
CA GLY A 429 -14.88 -53.35 23.79
C GLY A 429 -14.65 -54.87 23.70
N ARG A 430 -13.80 -55.31 24.64
CA ARG A 430 -13.37 -56.67 25.04
C ARG A 430 -11.91 -56.93 24.62
N GLY A 431 -10.97 -57.27 25.49
CA GLY A 431 -11.00 -57.54 26.91
C GLY A 431 -9.82 -58.45 27.27
N SER A 432 -9.32 -58.32 28.50
CA SER A 432 -8.35 -59.20 29.17
C SER A 432 -6.93 -59.22 28.57
N SER A 433 -5.84 -59.43 29.29
CA SER A 433 -5.52 -59.38 30.72
C SER A 433 -4.01 -59.57 30.85
N LEU A 434 -3.46 -59.06 31.96
CA LEU A 434 -2.34 -59.63 32.72
C LEU A 434 -0.87 -59.39 32.30
N ARG A 435 -0.15 -58.93 33.34
CA ARG A 435 1.30 -59.01 33.66
C ARG A 435 2.19 -58.02 32.91
N GLY A 436 3.00 -57.18 33.55
CA GLY A 436 3.40 -57.08 34.95
C GLY A 436 4.89 -56.73 35.01
N TYR A 437 5.25 -55.73 35.83
CA TYR A 437 6.59 -55.39 36.36
C TYR A 437 7.69 -55.05 35.33
N SER A 438 8.69 -54.20 35.57
CA SER A 438 9.04 -53.19 36.59
C SER A 438 10.24 -52.41 36.05
N ASN A 439 10.38 -51.16 36.50
CA ASN A 439 11.54 -50.26 36.50
C ASN A 439 12.92 -50.79 36.04
N THR A 440 13.58 -49.99 35.20
CA THR A 440 14.81 -49.24 35.52
C THR A 440 14.81 -47.93 34.74
#